data_AF-A0A3A8KQ06-F1
#
_entry.id   AF-A0A3A8KQ06-F1
#
_cell.length_a   1.000
_cell.length_b   1.000
_cell.length_c   1.000
_cell.angle_alpha   90.00
_cell.angle_beta   90.00
_cell.angle_gamma   90.00
#
_symmetry.space_group_name_H-M   'P 1'
#
loop_
_entity.id
_entity.type
_entity.pdbx_description
1 polymer ?
#
loop_
_entity_poly.entity_id
_entity_poly.type
_entity_poly.pdbx_seq_one_letter_code
_entity_poly.pdbx_strand_id
1 'polypeptide(L)'
;MAEIRRIAREELEFEGVVEPSHDLLRDLHLDSLGLTVLAVGLENRFRVMLSEEDAQGVRTVEDLSRLVATRVAASRVDVGAQP
;
A
#
# COMPACT_ATOMS: atom_id res chain seq x y z
N MET A 1 -0.65 -6.35 5.36
CA MET A 1 0.60 -7.13 5.30
C MET A 1 0.59 -8.22 4.24
N ALA A 2 -0.28 -9.23 4.28
CA ALA A 2 -0.26 -10.33 3.31
C ALA A 2 -0.28 -9.85 1.84
N GLU A 3 -1.13 -8.86 1.51
CA GLU A 3 -1.19 -8.35 0.14
C GLU A 3 0.04 -7.56 -0.28
N ILE A 4 0.63 -6.75 0.62
CA ILE A 4 1.87 -6.01 0.31
C ILE A 4 2.98 -6.99 -0.06
N ARG A 5 3.11 -8.09 0.69
CA ARG A 5 4.08 -9.16 0.40
C ARG A 5 3.82 -9.84 -0.93
N ARG A 6 2.54 -10.06 -1.23
CA ARG A 6 2.10 -10.69 -2.47
C ARG A 6 2.45 -9.84 -3.68
N ILE A 7 2.09 -8.55 -3.68
CA ILE A 7 2.38 -7.62 -4.78
C ILE A 7 3.90 -7.45 -4.93
N ALA A 8 4.63 -7.30 -3.82
CA ALA A 8 6.09 -7.22 -3.85
C ALA A 8 6.72 -8.45 -4.53
N ARG A 9 6.22 -9.66 -4.26
CA ARG A 9 6.78 -10.88 -4.83
C ARG A 9 6.29 -11.18 -6.25
N GLU A 10 5.00 -11.02 -6.52
CA GLU A 10 4.38 -11.44 -7.78
C GLU A 10 4.49 -10.37 -8.87
N GLU A 11 4.43 -9.08 -8.52
CA GLU A 11 4.44 -7.98 -9.51
C GLU A 11 5.77 -7.23 -9.56
N LEU A 12 6.50 -7.19 -8.44
CA LEU A 12 7.78 -6.48 -8.34
C LEU A 12 8.99 -7.42 -8.27
N GLU A 13 8.76 -8.73 -8.37
CA GLU A 13 9.79 -9.77 -8.38
C GLU A 13 10.75 -9.70 -7.17
N PHE A 14 10.29 -9.16 -6.03
CA PHE A 14 11.09 -9.02 -4.83
C PHE A 14 11.32 -10.39 -4.18
N GLU A 15 12.58 -10.81 -4.10
CA GLU A 15 12.99 -12.13 -3.59
C GLU A 15 13.29 -12.14 -2.07
N GLY A 16 13.28 -10.98 -1.42
CA GLY A 16 13.61 -10.83 0.00
C GLY A 16 12.44 -11.03 0.97
N VAL A 17 12.73 -10.85 2.27
CA VAL A 17 11.71 -10.81 3.32
C VAL A 17 11.16 -9.39 3.42
N VAL A 18 9.85 -9.24 3.45
CA VAL A 18 9.18 -7.96 3.66
C VAL A 18 8.76 -7.83 5.13
N GLU A 19 9.46 -6.97 5.86
CA GLU A 19 9.21 -6.64 7.26
C GLU A 19 8.49 -5.30 7.42
N PRO A 20 7.69 -5.10 8.50
CA PRO A 20 6.96 -3.86 8.73
C PRO A 20 7.86 -2.62 8.82
N SER A 21 9.06 -2.80 9.40
CA SER A 21 10.05 -1.73 9.61
C SER A 21 10.85 -1.39 8.35
N HIS A 22 10.75 -2.18 7.28
CA HIS A 22 11.49 -1.92 6.06
C HIS A 22 11.00 -0.65 5.38
N ASP A 23 11.94 0.20 4.99
CA ASP A 23 11.73 1.36 4.15
C ASP A 23 11.44 0.92 2.71
N LEU A 24 10.40 1.50 2.11
CA LEU A 24 9.94 1.12 0.77
C LEU A 24 11.00 1.41 -0.30
N LEU A 25 11.75 2.50 -0.16
CA LEU A 25 12.77 2.90 -1.13
C LEU A 25 14.12 2.25 -0.82
N ARG A 26 14.50 2.15 0.46
CA ARG A 26 15.86 1.74 0.85
C ARG A 26 16.01 0.26 1.10
N ASP A 27 15.02 -0.39 1.71
CA ASP A 27 15.12 -1.81 2.09
C ASP A 27 14.40 -2.70 1.07
N LEU A 28 13.25 -2.25 0.55
CA LEU A 28 12.57 -2.94 -0.56
C LEU A 28 13.08 -2.53 -1.94
N HIS A 29 13.95 -1.51 -2.02
CA HIS A 29 14.52 -1.02 -3.28
C HIS A 29 13.47 -0.67 -4.34
N LEU A 30 12.29 -0.16 -3.93
CA LEU A 30 11.24 0.20 -4.88
C LEU A 30 11.58 1.51 -5.58
N ASP A 31 11.65 1.48 -6.90
CA ASP A 31 11.69 2.70 -7.71
C ASP A 31 10.32 3.39 -7.78
N SER A 32 10.25 4.57 -8.41
CA SER A 32 8.99 5.31 -8.59
C SER A 32 7.90 4.48 -9.28
N LEU A 33 8.27 3.65 -10.25
CA LEU A 33 7.37 2.71 -10.91
C LEU A 33 6.94 1.58 -9.96
N GLY A 34 7.87 1.02 -9.18
CA GLY A 34 7.56 -0.04 -8.21
C GLY A 34 6.60 0.42 -7.12
N LEU A 35 6.80 1.66 -6.62
CA LEU A 35 5.85 2.30 -5.71
C LEU A 35 4.46 2.48 -6.34
N THR A 36 4.42 2.88 -7.61
CA THR A 36 3.15 3.06 -8.34
C THR A 36 2.43 1.73 -8.51
N VAL A 37 3.13 0.68 -8.93
CA VAL A 37 2.57 -0.68 -9.06
C VAL A 37 2.05 -1.18 -7.71
N LEU A 38 2.82 -0.97 -6.63
CA LEU A 38 2.38 -1.34 -5.29
C LEU A 38 1.11 -0.59 -4.86
N ALA A 39 1.07 0.72 -5.07
CA ALA A 39 -0.10 1.55 -4.76
C ALA A 39 -1.33 1.08 -5.55
N VAL A 40 -1.20 0.96 -6.88
CA VAL A 40 -2.28 0.53 -7.77
C VAL A 40 -2.77 -0.88 -7.44
N GLY A 41 -1.86 -1.81 -7.12
CA GLY A 41 -2.22 -3.17 -6.70
C GLY A 41 -3.05 -3.18 -5.41
N LEU A 42 -2.68 -2.35 -4.43
CA LEU A 42 -3.42 -2.20 -3.18
C LEU A 42 -4.78 -1.53 -3.41
N GLU A 43 -4.84 -0.45 -4.19
CA GLU A 43 -6.08 0.24 -4.56
C GLU A 43 -7.08 -0.71 -5.22
N ASN A 44 -6.63 -1.47 -6.22
CA ASN A 44 -7.47 -2.46 -6.91
C ASN A 44 -7.94 -3.57 -5.98
N ARG A 45 -7.05 -4.09 -5.12
CA ARG A 45 -7.38 -5.17 -4.19
C ARG A 45 -8.44 -4.75 -3.18
N PHE A 46 -8.26 -3.58 -2.58
CA PHE A 46 -9.07 -3.10 -1.47
C PHE A 46 -10.21 -2.18 -1.89
N ARG A 47 -10.30 -1.84 -3.18
CA ARG A 47 -11.27 -0.90 -3.76
C ARG A 47 -11.23 0.46 -3.06
N VAL A 48 -10.02 0.96 -2.87
CA VAL A 48 -9.72 2.26 -2.25
C VAL A 48 -8.93 3.14 -3.22
N MET A 49 -8.88 4.45 -2.95
CA MET A 49 -8.02 5.40 -3.65
C MET A 49 -6.99 5.93 -2.66
N LEU A 50 -5.71 5.80 -2.97
CA LEU A 50 -4.59 6.31 -2.19
C LEU A 50 -4.14 7.64 -2.81
N SER A 51 -4.50 8.75 -2.18
CA SER A 51 -4.12 10.07 -2.67
C SER A 51 -2.64 10.35 -2.42
N GLU A 52 -2.06 11.24 -3.23
CA GLU A 52 -0.66 11.66 -3.04
C GLU A 52 -0.43 12.30 -1.66
N GLU A 53 -1.42 13.05 -1.14
CA GLU A 53 -1.38 13.67 0.19
C GLU A 53 -1.25 12.63 1.30
N ASP A 54 -2.02 11.54 1.20
CA ASP A 54 -1.97 10.41 2.14
C ASP A 54 -0.61 9.70 2.09
N ALA A 55 -0.01 9.62 0.90
CA ALA A 55 1.27 8.96 0.66
C ALA A 55 2.49 9.77 1.13
N GLN A 56 2.38 11.10 1.33
CA GLN A 56 3.50 11.96 1.77
C GLN A 56 4.15 11.49 3.09
N GLY A 57 3.38 10.85 3.97
CA GLY A 57 3.86 10.33 5.25
C GLY A 57 4.36 8.89 5.20
N VAL A 58 4.21 8.19 4.09
CA VAL A 58 4.46 6.75 3.99
C VAL A 58 5.92 6.49 3.64
N ARG A 59 6.66 5.88 4.57
CA ARG A 59 8.06 5.50 4.37
C ARG A 59 8.29 4.01 4.51
N THR A 60 7.62 3.39 5.48
CA THR A 60 7.78 1.97 5.77
C THR A 60 6.61 1.14 5.27
N VAL A 61 6.81 -0.18 5.22
CA VAL A 61 5.74 -1.15 4.96
C VAL A 61 4.62 -1.03 6.01
N GLU A 62 4.96 -0.74 7.28
CA GLU A 62 3.98 -0.49 8.32
C GLU A 62 3.13 0.75 8.01
N ASP A 63 3.76 1.88 7.65
CA ASP A 63 3.04 3.12 7.30
C ASP A 63 2.05 2.87 6.17
N LEU A 64 2.50 2.19 5.10
CA LEU A 64 1.65 1.85 3.96
C LEU A 64 0.48 0.96 4.38
N SER A 65 0.74 -0.05 5.21
CA SER A 65 -0.30 -0.95 5.71
C SER A 65 -1.35 -0.22 6.54
N ARG A 66 -0.92 0.75 7.36
CA ARG A 66 -1.77 1.57 8.21
C ARG A 66 -2.61 2.51 7.35
N LEU A 67 -2.01 3.13 6.34
CA LEU A 67 -2.72 3.99 5.40
C LEU A 67 -3.85 3.23 4.70
N VAL A 68 -3.54 2.07 4.12
CA VAL A 68 -4.56 1.23 3.46
C VAL A 68 -5.67 0.83 4.42
N ALA A 69 -5.34 0.45 5.66
CA ALA A 69 -6.33 0.09 6.67
C ALA A 69 -7.27 1.27 7.00
N THR A 70 -6.72 2.47 7.19
CA THR A 70 -7.48 3.71 7.41
C THR A 70 -8.41 3.99 6.23
N ARG A 71 -7.89 3.85 5.00
CA ARG A 71 -8.67 4.13 3.78
C ARG A 71 -9.79 3.13 3.56
N VAL A 72 -9.55 1.84 3.84
CA VAL A 72 -10.58 0.79 3.79
C VAL A 72 -11.67 1.05 4.83
N ALA A 73 -11.30 1.50 6.03
CA ALA A 73 -12.28 1.88 7.05
C ALA A 73 -13.12 3.08 6.60
N ALA A 74 -12.50 4.12 6.05
CA ALA A 74 -13.19 5.30 5.53
C ALA A 74 -14.16 4.96 4.38
N SER A 75 -13.72 4.18 3.38
CA SER A 75 -14.56 3.77 2.25
C SER A 75 -15.81 2.98 2.65
N ARG A 76 -15.77 2.27 3.79
CA ARG A 76 -16.95 1.56 4.31
C ARG A 76 -17.97 2.50 4.94
N VAL A 77 -17.54 3.65 5.44
CA VAL A 77 -18.42 4.68 5.99
C VAL A 77 -19.12 5.45 4.86
N ASP A 78 -18.40 5.72 3.76
CA ASP A 78 -18.94 6.42 2.59
C ASP A 78 -20.12 5.67 1.92
N VAL A 79 -20.07 4.33 1.89
CA VAL A 79 -21.17 3.48 1.35
C VAL A 79 -22.40 3.44 2.25
N GLY A 80 -22.27 3.74 3.55
CA GLY A 80 -23.38 3.73 4.51
C GLY A 80 -24.17 5.03 4.60
N ALA A 81 -23.69 6.11 3.96
CA ALA A 81 -24.22 7.46 4.11
C ALA A 81 -25.07 7.94 2.90
N GLN A 82 -25.52 7.04 2.02
CA GLN A 82 -26.37 7.39 0.88
C GLN A 82 -27.87 7.20 1.21
N PRO A 83 -28.68 8.27 1.31
CA PRO A 83 -30.13 8.20 1.49
C PRO A 83 -30.89 7.74 0.24
#